data_AF-A0A9X9ABT2-F1
#
_entry.id   AF-A0A9X9ABT2-F1
#
_cell.length_a   1.000
_cell.length_b   1.000
_cell.length_c   1.000
_cell.angle_alpha   90.00
_cell.angle_beta   90.00
_cell.angle_gamma   90.00
#
_symmetry.space_group_name_H-M   'P 1'
#
loop_
_entity.id
_entity.type
_entity.pdbx_description
1 polymer ?
#
loop_
_entity_poly.entity_id
_entity_poly.type
_entity_poly.pdbx_seq_one_letter_code
_entity_poly.pdbx_strand_id
1 'polypeptide(L)' 'AGWLMVAGIIMFSGSLYALSTTGIKFFGPITPLGGVAFIVAWILVGTAVVKGL' A
#
# COMPACT_ATOMS: atom_id res chain seq x y z
N ALA A 1 12.32 0.14 -2.00
CA ALA A 1 11.26 0.00 -0.98
C ALA A 1 10.45 1.29 -0.77
N GLY A 2 11.09 2.46 -0.59
CA GLY A 2 10.39 3.72 -0.28
C GLY A 2 9.24 4.08 -1.23
N TRP A 3 9.45 4.00 -2.55
CA TRP A 3 8.37 4.26 -3.52
C TRP A 3 7.18 3.30 -3.42
N LEU A 4 7.43 2.01 -3.15
CA LEU A 4 6.36 1.03 -2.94
C LEU A 4 5.59 1.31 -1.64
N MET A 5 6.29 1.78 -0.61
CA MET A 5 5.65 2.22 0.64
C MET A 5 4.74 3.42 0.38
N VAL A 6 5.22 4.46 -0.31
CA VAL A 6 4.45 5.67 -0.62
C VAL A 6 3.26 5.34 -1.53
N ALA A 7 3.46 4.57 -2.59
CA ALA A 7 2.38 4.12 -3.46
C ALA A 7 1.35 3.27 -2.71
N GLY A 8 1.81 2.37 -1.83
CA GLY A 8 0.97 1.58 -0.93
C GLY A 8 0.11 2.45 -0.02
N ILE A 9 0.69 3.48 0.62
CA ILE A 9 -0.05 4.44 1.47
C ILE A 9 -1.14 5.14 0.67
N ILE A 10 -0.80 5.73 -0.47
CA ILE A 10 -1.74 6.50 -1.28
C ILE A 10 -2.87 5.60 -1.77
N MET A 11 -2.55 4.43 -2.33
CA MET A 11 -3.54 3.51 -2.88
C MET A 11 -4.42 2.87 -1.80
N PHE A 12 -3.85 2.48 -0.65
CA PHE A 12 -4.57 1.80 0.42
C PHE A 12 -5.41 2.77 1.26
N SER A 13 -4.78 3.80 1.82
CA SER A 13 -5.48 4.75 2.69
C SER A 13 -6.38 5.68 1.88
N GLY A 14 -5.92 6.14 0.71
CA GLY A 14 -6.69 7.00 -0.17
C GLY A 14 -7.97 6.33 -0.66
N SER A 15 -7.93 5.06 -1.06
CA SER A 15 -9.14 4.33 -1.48
C SER A 15 -10.14 4.15 -0.34
N LEU A 16 -9.68 3.87 0.88
CA LEU A 16 -10.56 3.73 2.05
C LEU A 16 -11.21 5.05 2.44
N TYR A 17 -10.46 6.16 2.40
CA TYR A 17 -11.03 7.49 2.64
C TYR A 17 -12.02 7.88 1.55
N ALA A 18 -11.70 7.63 0.29
CA ALA A 18 -12.63 7.86 -0.80
C ALA A 18 -13.90 7.01 -0.66
N LEU A 19 -13.77 5.72 -0.35
CA LEU A 19 -14.91 4.83 -0.13
C LEU A 19 -15.77 5.27 1.07
N SER A 20 -15.16 5.66 2.19
CA SER A 20 -15.89 6.04 3.41
C SER A 20 -16.60 7.38 3.30
N THR A 21 -16.04 8.32 2.54
CA THR A 21 -16.61 9.67 2.38
C THR A 21 -17.60 9.77 1.21
N THR A 22 -17.37 9.03 0.13
CA THR A 22 -18.21 9.11 -1.08
C THR A 22 -19.19 7.95 -1.24
N GLY A 23 -18.95 6.81 -0.58
CA GLY A 23 -19.73 5.59 -0.75
C GLY A 23 -19.53 4.88 -2.09
N ILE A 24 -18.63 5.36 -2.95
CA ILE A 24 -18.40 4.80 -4.28
C ILE A 24 -17.66 3.46 -4.16
N LYS A 25 -18.37 2.35 -4.40
CA LYS A 25 -17.85 0.98 -4.24
C LYS A 25 -16.67 0.63 -5.16
N PHE A 26 -16.44 1.40 -6.24
CA PHE A 26 -15.30 1.22 -7.14
C PHE A 26 -13.94 1.37 -6.43
N PHE A 27 -13.87 2.13 -5.33
CA PHE A 27 -12.64 2.25 -4.56
C PHE A 27 -12.28 0.99 -3.76
N GLY A 28 -13.25 0.10 -3.50
CA GLY A 28 -13.02 -1.12 -2.70
C GLY A 28 -11.91 -2.02 -3.25
N PRO A 29 -11.94 -2.40 -4.55
CA PRO A 29 -10.90 -3.21 -5.18
C PRO A 29 -9.50 -2.55 -5.27
N ILE A 30 -9.36 -1.25 -5.01
CA ILE A 30 -8.06 -0.56 -5.03
C ILE A 30 -7.28 -0.83 -3.73
N THR A 31 -7.98 -1.00 -2.61
CA THR A 31 -7.37 -1.24 -1.29
C THR A 31 -6.46 -2.48 -1.27
N PRO A 32 -6.86 -3.66 -1.79
CA PRO A 32 -5.98 -4.84 -1.85
C PRO A 32 -4.69 -4.59 -2.64
N LEU A 33 -4.71 -3.81 -3.72
CA LEU A 33 -3.52 -3.48 -4.50
C LEU A 33 -2.52 -2.66 -3.67
N GLY A 34 -3.01 -1.69 -2.90
CA GLY A 34 -2.18 -0.95 -1.94
C GLY A 34 -1.59 -1.85 -0.85
N GLY A 35 -2.37 -2.82 -0.38
CA GLY A 35 -1.93 -3.83 0.59
C GLY A 35 -0.80 -4.72 0.06
N VAL A 36 -0.89 -5.16 -1.20
CA VAL A 36 0.19 -5.92 -1.86
C VAL A 36 1.45 -5.08 -1.97
N ALA A 37 1.33 -3.80 -2.36
CA ALA A 37 2.48 -2.89 -2.41
C ALA A 37 3.15 -2.73 -1.02
N PHE A 38 2.37 -2.68 0.06
CA PHE A 38 2.91 -2.69 1.42
C PHE A 38 3.65 -3.96 1.79
N ILE A 39 3.07 -5.13 1.49
CA ILE A 39 3.71 -6.42 1.77
C ILE A 39 5.06 -6.49 1.04
N VAL A 40 5.09 -6.14 -0.24
CA VAL A 40 6.34 -6.12 -1.03
C VAL A 40 7.33 -5.11 -0.46
N ALA A 41 6.88 -3.91 -0.08
CA ALA A 41 7.74 -2.90 0.53
C ALA A 41 8.41 -3.41 1.82
N TRP A 42 7.65 -4.04 2.72
CA TRP A 42 8.18 -4.58 3.97
C TRP A 42 9.12 -5.78 3.76
N ILE A 43 8.83 -6.66 2.80
CA ILE A 43 9.76 -7.74 2.42
C ILE A 43 11.09 -7.16 1.92
N LEU A 44 11.05 -6.13 1.07
CA LEU A 44 12.26 -5.48 0.57
C LEU A 44 13.04 -4.78 1.68
N VAL A 45 12.37 -4.12 2.63
CA VAL A 45 13.03 -3.54 3.81
C VAL A 45 13.67 -4.63 4.67
N GLY A 46 12.91 -5.68 5.02
CA GLY A 46 13.42 -6.77 5.85
C GLY A 46 14.61 -7.48 5.21
N THR A 47 14.56 -7.76 3.91
CA THR A 47 15.69 -8.37 3.19
C THR A 47 16.90 -7.45 3.07
N ALA A 48 16.71 -6.13 2.93
CA ALA A 48 17.82 -5.17 2.95
C ALA A 48 18.52 -5.18 4.32
N VAL A 49 17.74 -5.12 5.41
CA VAL A 49 18.25 -5.18 6.79
C VAL A 49 19.01 -6.49 7.04
N VAL A 50 18.46 -7.64 6.64
CA VAL A 50 19.12 -8.95 6.81
C VAL A 50 20.43 -9.03 6.03
N LYS A 51 20.52 -8.36 4.87
CA LYS A 51 21.74 -8.30 4.06
C LYS A 51 22.73 -7.23 4.49
N GLY A 52 22.39 -6.40 5.50
CA GLY A 52 23.20 -5.27 5.93
C GLY A 52 23.34 -4.18 4.86
N LEU A 53 22.33 -4.04 3.98
CA LEU A 53 22.22 -3.00 2.96
C LEU A 53 21.60 -1.73 3.52
#